data_AF-A0A6N7IIY2-F1
#
_entry.id   AF-A0A6N7IIY2-F1
#
_cell.length_a   1.000
_cell.length_b   1.000
_cell.length_c   1.000
_cell.angle_alpha   90.00
_cell.angle_beta   90.00
_cell.angle_gamma   90.00
#
_symmetry.space_group_name_H-M   'P 1'
#
loop_
_entity.id
_entity.type
_entity.pdbx_description
1 polymer ?
#
loop_
_entity_poly.entity_id
_entity_poly.type
_entity_poly.pdbx_seq_one_letter_code
_entity_poly.pdbx_strand_id
1 'polypeptide(L)' 'MAVTIGFRPTEEDERIIKAAMREGERTSDVIRRALRLLEREVWIKQARADAERLRDEDLSTERDAW' A
#
# COMPACT_ATOMS: atom_id res chain seq x y z
N MET A 1 -3.29 -13.27 -14.12
CA MET A 1 -2.47 -14.49 -13.91
C MET A 1 -1.61 -14.26 -12.67
N ALA A 2 -1.47 -15.27 -11.80
CA ALA A 2 -0.60 -15.16 -10.63
C ALA A 2 0.83 -15.57 -11.01
N VAL A 3 1.81 -14.73 -10.68
CA VAL A 3 3.23 -15.06 -10.81
C VAL A 3 3.71 -15.67 -9.49
N THR A 4 4.49 -16.74 -9.55
CA THR A 4 5.06 -17.39 -8.36
C THR A 4 6.32 -16.65 -7.93
N ILE A 5 6.34 -16.17 -6.68
CA ILE A 5 7.49 -15.54 -6.04
C ILE A 5 7.84 -16.36 -4.79
N GLY A 6 9.11 -16.75 -4.66
CA GLY A 6 9.61 -17.44 -3.46
C GLY A 6 9.83 -16.45 -2.33
N PHE A 7 9.20 -16.70 -1.18
CA PHE A 7 9.41 -15.94 0.06
C PHE A 7 10.05 -16.85 1.09
N ARG A 8 11.20 -16.45 1.65
CA ARG A 8 11.89 -17.15 2.72
C ARG A 8 11.73 -16.33 4.01
N PRO A 9 10.70 -16.60 4.82
CA PRO A 9 10.46 -15.85 6.05
C PRO A 9 11.59 -16.08 7.05
N THR A 10 11.92 -15.03 7.80
CA THR A 10 12.65 -15.16 9.06
C THR A 10 11.70 -15.62 10.18
N GLU A 11 12.25 -15.98 11.34
CA GLU A 11 11.43 -16.29 12.52
C GLU A 11 10.51 -15.12 12.92
N GLU A 12 10.97 -13.88 12.75
CA GLU A 12 10.16 -12.70 13.05
C GLU A 12 9.02 -12.53 12.05
N ASP A 13 9.28 -12.72 10.75
CA ASP A 13 8.23 -12.69 9.74
C ASP A 13 7.16 -13.74 10.03
N GLU A 14 7.55 -14.94 10.46
CA GLU A 14 6.60 -15.97 10.87
C GLU A 14 5.75 -15.54 12.08
N ARG A 15 6.36 -14.92 13.08
CA ARG A 15 5.63 -14.40 14.26
C ARG A 15 4.60 -13.35 13.84
N ILE A 16 5.00 -12.40 12.99
CA ILE A 16 4.12 -11.35 12.48
C ILE A 16 2.98 -11.96 11.65
N ILE A 17 3.28 -12.89 10.74
CA ILE A 17 2.27 -13.55 9.91
C ILE A 17 1.26 -14.30 10.77
N LYS A 18 1.72 -15.08 11.77
CA LYS A 18 0.84 -15.85 12.67
C LYS A 18 -0.05 -14.92 13.49
N ALA A 19 0.50 -13.83 14.02
CA ALA A 19 -0.25 -12.85 14.81
C ALA A 19 -1.28 -12.08 13.96
N ALA A 20 -0.98 -11.83 12.69
CA ALA A 20 -1.86 -11.10 11.77
C ALA A 20 -2.90 -11.98 11.05
N MET A 21 -2.75 -13.31 11.12
CA MET A 21 -3.62 -14.29 10.45
C MET A 21 -5.03 -14.24 11.03
N ARG A 22 -6.03 -14.13 10.15
CA ARG A 22 -7.45 -14.25 10.52
C ARG A 22 -7.97 -15.66 10.24
N GLU A 23 -9.11 -16.00 10.84
CA GLU A 23 -9.76 -17.29 10.61
C GLU A 23 -10.03 -17.51 9.11
N GLY A 24 -9.59 -18.66 8.59
CA GLY A 24 -9.72 -19.02 7.18
C GLY A 24 -8.71 -18.38 6.22
N GLU A 25 -7.82 -17.49 6.68
CA GLU A 25 -6.76 -16.94 5.83
C GLU A 25 -5.62 -17.95 5.62
N ARG A 26 -4.98 -17.89 4.44
CA ARG A 26 -3.68 -18.53 4.21
C ARG A 26 -2.57 -17.50 4.34
N THR A 27 -1.33 -17.95 4.51
CA THR A 27 -0.14 -17.09 4.56
C THR A 27 -0.05 -16.13 3.37
N SER A 28 -0.36 -16.60 2.16
CA SER A 28 -0.35 -15.76 0.96
C SER A 28 -1.41 -14.65 0.98
N ASP A 29 -2.52 -14.85 1.69
CA ASP A 29 -3.58 -13.85 1.84
C ASP A 29 -3.15 -12.76 2.84
N VAL A 30 -2.49 -13.15 3.94
CA VAL A 30 -1.85 -12.21 4.88
C VAL A 30 -0.77 -11.37 4.19
N ILE A 31 0.13 -12.01 3.43
CA ILE A 31 1.19 -11.32 2.69
C ILE A 31 0.57 -10.34 1.67
N ARG A 32 -0.49 -10.75 0.96
CA ARG A 32 -1.19 -9.84 0.02
C ARG A 32 -1.79 -8.63 0.74
N ARG A 33 -2.37 -8.82 1.92
CA ARG A 33 -2.90 -7.72 2.74
C ARG A 33 -1.79 -6.80 3.23
N ALA A 34 -0.65 -7.34 3.65
CA ALA A 34 0.52 -6.54 4.02
C ALA A 34 1.04 -5.70 2.85
N LEU A 35 1.12 -6.28 1.63
CA LEU A 35 1.52 -5.54 0.43
C LEU A 35 0.56 -4.37 0.11
N ARG A 36 -0.75 -4.56 0.31
CA ARG A 36 -1.74 -3.47 0.14
C ARG A 36 -1.59 -2.35 1.16
N LEU A 37 -1.16 -2.67 2.38
CA LEU A 37 -0.84 -1.66 3.38
C LEU A 37 0.39 -0.84 2.98
N LEU A 38 1.45 -1.51 2.48
CA LEU A 38 2.63 -0.84 1.95
C LEU A 38 2.30 0.07 0.74
N GLU A 39 1.46 -0.41 -0.19
CA GLU A 39 0.95 0.40 -1.31
C GLU A 39 0.27 1.69 -0.83
N ARG A 40 -0.58 1.59 0.20
CA ARG A 40 -1.23 2.75 0.80
C ARG A 40 -0.25 3.73 1.44
N GLU A 41 0.81 3.25 2.10
CA GLU A 41 1.84 4.11 2.67
C GLU A 41 2.61 4.88 1.59
N VAL A 42 2.94 4.22 0.48
CA VAL A 42 3.56 4.87 -0.68
C VAL A 42 2.63 5.94 -1.26
N TRP A 43 1.35 5.62 -1.41
CA TRP A 43 0.36 6.57 -1.91
C TRP A 43 0.25 7.81 -1.01
N ILE A 44 0.19 7.64 0.31
CA ILE A 44 0.12 8.77 1.26
C ILE A 44 1.37 9.66 1.14
N LYS A 45 2.56 9.06 1.05
CA LYS A 45 3.81 9.81 0.86
C LYS A 45 3.78 10.63 -0.43
N GLN A 46 3.33 10.01 -1.52
CA GLN A 46 3.21 10.70 -2.81
C GLN A 46 2.16 11.82 -2.76
N ALA A 47 0.98 11.54 -2.22
CA ALA A 47 -0.09 12.54 -2.08
C ALA A 47 0.36 13.76 -1.27
N ARG A 48 1.15 13.54 -0.21
CA ARG A 48 1.73 14.65 0.56
C ARG A 48 2.73 15.46 -0.27
N ALA A 49 3.63 14.80 -0.98
CA ALA A 49 4.59 15.47 -1.85
C ALA A 49 3.88 16.28 -2.96
N ASP A 50 2.82 15.72 -3.52
CA ASP A 50 2.00 16.41 -4.53
C ASP A 50 1.28 17.62 -3.93
N ALA A 51 0.70 17.50 -2.75
CA ALA A 51 0.07 18.63 -2.05
C ALA A 51 1.09 19.75 -1.74
N GLU A 52 2.32 19.41 -1.35
CA GLU A 52 3.40 20.37 -1.13
C GLU A 52 3.82 21.06 -2.44
N ARG A 53 3.86 20.32 -3.56
CA ARG A 53 4.18 20.85 -4.90
C ARG A 53 3.09 21.77 -5.45
N LEU A 54 1.83 21.41 -5.23
CA LEU A 54 0.65 22.13 -5.73
C LEU A 54 0.16 23.22 -4.77
N ARG A 55 0.87 23.48 -3.66
CA ARG A 55 0.47 24.45 -2.63
C ARG A 55 0.17 25.84 -3.20
N ASP A 56 0.95 26.26 -4.19
CA ASP A 56 0.87 27.59 -4.79
C ASP A 56 0.20 27.54 -6.19
N GLU A 57 -0.46 26.42 -6.52
CA GLU A 57 -1.21 26.28 -7.78
C GLU A 57 -2.50 27.11 -7.73
N ASP A 58 -2.62 28.04 -8.68
CA ASP A 58 -3.80 28.88 -8.84
C ASP A 58 -4.78 28.26 -9.85
N LEU A 59 -5.71 27.45 -9.33
CA LEU A 59 -6.77 26.81 -10.10
C LEU A 59 -7.86 27.80 -10.58
N SER A 60 -7.81 29.08 -10.19
CA SER A 60 -8.82 30.08 -10.60
C SER A 60 -8.76 30.43 -12.09
N THR A 61 -7.68 30.05 -12.77
CA THR A 61 -7.49 30.28 -14.21
C THR A 61 -7.97 29.10 -15.08
N GLU A 62 -8.30 27.96 -14.47
CA GLU A 62 -8.78 26.78 -15.20
C GLU A 62 -10.29 26.88 -15.47
N ARG A 63 -10.68 26.58 -16.71
CA ARG A 63 -12.09 26.63 -17.12
C ARG A 63 -12.78 25.37 -16.61
N ASP A 64 -13.81 25.53 -15.78
CA ASP A 64 -14.58 24.40 -15.28
C ASP A 64 -15.13 23.57 -16.45
N ALA A 65 -14.73 22.30 -16.48
CA ALA A 65 -15.04 21.36 -17.55
C ALA A 65 -15.86 20.19 -16.98
N TRP A 66 -17.10 20.49 -16.59
CA TRP A 66 -18.11 19.50 -16.21
C TRP A 66 -19.28 19.49 -17.19
#